data_AF-F9RQ41-F1
#
_entry.id   AF-F9RQ41-F1
#
_cell.length_a   1.000
_cell.length_b   1.000
_cell.length_c   1.000
_cell.angle_alpha   90.00
_cell.angle_beta   90.00
_cell.angle_gamma   90.00
#
_symmetry.space_group_name_H-M   'P 1'
#
loop_
_entity.id
_entity.type
_entity.pdbx_description
1 polymer ?
#
loop_
_entity_poly.entity_id
_entity_poly.type
_entity_poly.pdbx_seq_one_letter_code
_entity_poly.pdbx_strand_id
1 'polypeptide(L)'
;MSLLSVPFVGSGADTALHVVATIVLVGTVGAAAYGFWRFHELPISKAHSKEHHQIGLITALTWIGFIWHWVWVVAVILAFVDMEKAIINLRDTWRHAPSHATNNEDKTC
;
A
#
# COMPACT_ATOMS: atom_id res chain seq x y z
N MET A 1 13.47 -27.45 14.11
CA MET A 1 12.04 -27.09 14.18
C MET A 1 11.85 -26.24 15.42
N SER A 2 11.69 -24.92 15.26
CA SER A 2 11.57 -24.00 16.39
C SER A 2 10.18 -24.10 17.01
N LEU A 3 10.13 -24.59 18.25
CA LEU A 3 8.96 -24.69 19.12
C LEU A 3 8.74 -23.36 19.87
N LEU A 4 8.59 -22.25 19.16
CA LEU A 4 8.08 -21.01 19.74
C LEU A 4 6.67 -20.79 19.22
N SER A 5 5.70 -21.51 19.80
CA SER A 5 4.28 -21.26 19.58
C SER A 5 3.96 -19.87 20.13
N VAL A 6 3.74 -18.90 19.23
CA VAL A 6 3.24 -17.58 19.61
C VAL A 6 1.84 -17.75 20.21
N PRO A 7 1.61 -17.34 21.47
CA PRO A 7 0.45 -17.79 22.27
C PRO A 7 -0.90 -17.20 21.83
N PHE A 8 -0.95 -16.46 20.72
CA PHE A 8 -2.15 -15.75 20.27
C PHE A 8 -2.61 -16.15 18.86
N VAL A 9 -1.86 -16.98 18.13
CA VAL A 9 -2.19 -17.35 16.74
C VAL A 9 -3.58 -17.97 16.62
N GLY A 10 -4.44 -17.42 15.75
CA GLY A 10 -5.82 -17.89 15.55
C GLY A 10 -6.83 -17.47 16.62
N SER A 11 -6.43 -16.63 17.60
CA SER A 11 -7.34 -16.06 18.61
C SER A 11 -7.90 -14.69 18.18
N GLY A 12 -8.93 -14.20 18.86
CA GLY A 12 -9.46 -12.84 18.61
C GLY A 12 -8.43 -11.72 18.81
N ALA A 13 -7.40 -11.94 19.64
CA ALA A 13 -6.29 -11.00 19.82
C ALA A 13 -5.40 -10.92 18.57
N ASP A 14 -5.23 -12.03 17.84
CA ASP A 14 -4.47 -12.08 16.59
C ASP A 14 -5.19 -11.32 15.47
N THR A 15 -6.52 -11.47 15.36
CA THR A 15 -7.33 -10.66 14.43
C THR A 15 -7.24 -9.17 14.76
N ALA A 16 -7.34 -8.80 16.04
CA ALA A 16 -7.21 -7.41 16.45
C ALA A 16 -5.82 -6.84 16.11
N LEU A 17 -4.75 -7.62 16.33
CA LEU A 17 -3.39 -7.21 16.01
C LEU A 17 -3.19 -7.01 14.50
N HIS A 18 -3.77 -7.87 13.66
CA HIS A 18 -3.75 -7.72 12.20
C HIS A 18 -4.49 -6.45 11.73
N VAL A 19 -5.63 -6.14 12.34
CA VAL A 19 -6.38 -4.91 12.04
C VAL A 19 -5.56 -3.67 12.40
N VAL A 20 -4.98 -3.65 13.60
CA VAL A 20 -4.11 -2.55 14.04
C VAL A 20 -2.89 -2.43 13.13
N ALA A 21 -2.24 -3.54 12.80
CA ALA A 21 -1.11 -3.56 11.88
C ALA A 21 -1.48 -3.00 10.50
N THR A 22 -2.67 -3.33 9.98
CA THR A 22 -3.18 -2.80 8.72
C THR A 22 -3.38 -1.28 8.79
N ILE A 23 -3.99 -0.78 9.86
CA ILE A 23 -4.20 0.66 10.06
C ILE A 23 -2.86 1.39 10.15
N VAL A 24 -1.91 0.85 10.92
CA VAL A 24 -0.57 1.44 11.05
C VAL A 24 0.16 1.43 9.72
N LEU A 25 0.11 0.33 8.96
CA LEU A 25 0.74 0.23 7.65
C LEU A 25 0.17 1.29 6.69
N VAL A 26 -1.15 1.32 6.52
CA VAL A 26 -1.83 2.27 5.63
C VAL A 26 -1.59 3.71 6.08
N GLY A 27 -1.66 3.98 7.38
CA GLY A 27 -1.37 5.29 7.96
C GLY A 27 0.06 5.73 7.74
N THR A 28 1.05 4.83 7.87
CA THR A 28 2.47 5.15 7.68
C THR A 28 2.78 5.39 6.21
N VAL A 29 2.26 4.55 5.31
CA VAL A 29 2.40 4.76 3.85
C VAL A 29 1.73 6.06 3.42
N GLY A 30 0.52 6.34 3.92
CA GLY A 30 -0.20 7.58 3.65
C GLY A 30 0.52 8.82 4.20
N ALA A 31 1.04 8.75 5.43
CA ALA A 31 1.82 9.82 6.03
C ALA A 31 3.14 10.06 5.30
N ALA A 32 3.81 9.00 4.84
CA ALA A 32 5.02 9.10 4.03
C ALA A 32 4.71 9.74 2.67
N ALA A 33 3.64 9.31 1.99
CA ALA A 33 3.21 9.89 0.71
C ALA A 33 2.79 11.36 0.86
N TYR A 34 2.00 11.69 1.89
CA TYR A 34 1.57 13.06 2.19
C TYR A 34 2.73 13.95 2.64
N GLY A 35 3.60 13.45 3.52
CA GLY A 35 4.81 14.15 3.96
C GLY A 35 5.76 14.40 2.79
N PHE A 36 5.93 13.41 1.92
CA PHE A 36 6.69 13.55 0.69
C PHE A 36 6.09 14.61 -0.23
N TRP A 37 4.78 14.54 -0.48
CA TRP A 37 4.04 15.51 -1.28
C TRP A 37 4.22 16.92 -0.70
N ARG A 38 3.86 17.13 0.57
CA ARG A 38 3.96 18.42 1.26
C ARG A 38 5.37 18.99 1.31
N PHE A 39 6.39 18.16 1.58
CA PHE A 39 7.79 18.57 1.61
C PHE A 39 8.28 19.03 0.23
N HIS A 40 7.76 18.41 -0.84
CA HIS A 40 8.09 18.77 -2.22
C HIS A 40 7.20 19.87 -2.82
N GLU A 41 6.09 20.26 -2.17
CA GLU A 41 5.28 21.43 -2.54
C GLU A 41 5.82 22.75 -1.97
N LEU A 42 6.49 22.72 -0.81
CA LEU A 42 7.10 23.91 -0.19
C LEU A 42 7.98 24.76 -1.14
N PRO A 43 8.77 24.17 -2.06
CA PRO A 43 9.59 24.89 -3.03
C PRO A 43 8.80 25.79 -4.00
N ILE A 44 7.59 25.38 -4.41
CA ILE A 44 6.78 26.14 -5.39
C ILE A 44 6.24 27.45 -4.79
N SER A 45 5.86 27.41 -3.50
CA SER A 45 5.34 28.58 -2.77
C SER A 45 6.44 29.59 -2.43
N LYS A 46 7.69 29.14 -2.30
CA LYS A 46 8.87 29.99 -2.03
C LYS A 46 9.41 30.67 -3.29
N ALA A 47 9.33 30.02 -4.45
CA ALA A 47 9.81 30.53 -5.73
C ALA A 47 9.02 31.75 -6.25
N HIS A 48 7.74 31.86 -5.92
CA HIS A 48 6.93 33.02 -6.32
C HIS A 48 7.27 34.29 -5.51
N SER A 49 7.90 34.14 -4.33
CA SER A 49 8.20 35.27 -3.44
C SER A 49 9.59 35.88 -3.66
N LYS A 50 10.56 35.11 -4.19
CA LYS A 50 11.93 35.54 -4.45
C LYS A 50 12.54 34.68 -5.57
N GLU A 51 12.98 35.33 -6.63
CA GLU A 51 13.59 34.89 -7.91
C GLU A 51 14.71 33.81 -7.87
N HIS A 52 14.64 32.76 -7.03
CA HIS A 52 15.69 31.74 -6.91
C HIS A 52 15.40 30.47 -7.72
N HIS A 53 15.81 30.52 -8.99
CA HIS A 53 15.80 29.39 -9.94
C HIS A 53 16.47 28.11 -9.39
N GLN A 54 17.42 28.23 -8.46
CA GLN A 54 18.13 27.09 -7.85
C GLN A 54 17.25 26.18 -7.00
N ILE A 55 16.26 26.73 -6.30
CA ILE A 55 15.39 25.92 -5.42
C ILE A 55 14.37 25.15 -6.28
N GLY A 56 13.90 25.73 -7.39
CA GLY A 56 13.12 24.99 -8.38
C GLY A 56 13.91 23.86 -9.04
N LEU A 57 15.20 24.09 -9.31
CA LEU A 57 16.08 23.10 -9.95
C LEU A 57 16.41 21.93 -9.03
N ILE A 58 16.66 22.17 -7.73
CA ILE A 58 16.86 21.10 -6.74
C ILE A 58 15.60 20.23 -6.62
N THR A 59 14.42 20.85 -6.64
CA THR A 59 13.14 20.14 -6.54
C THR A 59 12.89 19.31 -7.79
N ALA A 60 13.09 19.87 -8.99
CA ALA A 60 12.97 19.13 -10.24
C ALA A 60 13.90 17.90 -10.28
N LEU A 61 15.16 18.07 -9.84
CA LEU A 61 16.12 16.97 -9.76
C LEU A 61 15.67 15.89 -8.76
N THR A 62 15.05 16.28 -7.64
CA THR A 62 14.53 15.34 -6.64
C THR A 62 13.30 14.58 -7.16
N TRP A 63 12.38 15.27 -7.86
CA TRP A 63 11.23 14.65 -8.52
C TRP A 63 11.65 13.65 -9.60
N ILE A 64 12.63 14.01 -10.44
CA ILE A 64 13.16 13.12 -11.48
C ILE A 64 13.85 11.91 -10.84
N GLY A 65 14.70 12.12 -9.82
CA GLY A 65 15.35 11.02 -9.09
C GLY A 65 14.35 10.09 -8.42
N PHE A 66 13.26 10.63 -7.88
CA PHE A 66 12.19 9.86 -7.25
C PHE A 66 11.38 9.04 -8.28
N ILE A 67 10.98 9.65 -9.40
CA ILE A 67 10.33 8.97 -10.54
C ILE A 67 11.27 7.98 -11.23
N TRP A 68 12.59 8.09 -11.06
CA TRP A 68 13.50 7.04 -11.49
C TRP A 68 13.62 5.91 -10.46
N HIS A 69 13.69 6.24 -9.17
CA HIS A 69 13.90 5.27 -8.10
C HIS A 69 12.68 4.37 -7.82
N TRP A 70 11.44 4.89 -7.95
CA TRP A 70 10.24 4.04 -7.77
C TRP A 70 10.16 2.88 -8.77
N VAL A 71 10.71 3.04 -9.99
CA VAL A 71 10.78 1.95 -10.99
C VAL A 71 11.62 0.80 -10.47
N TRP A 72 12.70 1.08 -9.76
CA TRP A 72 13.53 0.05 -9.13
C TRP A 72 12.80 -0.67 -8.00
N VAL A 73 12.06 0.07 -7.17
CA VAL A 73 11.22 -0.53 -6.11
C VAL A 73 10.17 -1.46 -6.73
N VAL A 74 9.48 -1.03 -7.78
CA VAL A 74 8.52 -1.85 -8.53
C VAL A 74 9.20 -3.08 -9.13
N ALA A 75 10.39 -2.94 -9.72
CA ALA A 75 11.13 -4.07 -10.29
C ALA A 75 11.52 -5.11 -9.24
N VAL A 76 11.94 -4.68 -8.04
CA VAL A 76 12.22 -5.58 -6.92
C VAL A 76 10.95 -6.29 -6.46
N ILE A 77 9.84 -5.56 -6.30
CA ILE A 77 8.54 -6.17 -5.96
C ILE A 77 8.18 -7.22 -7.01
N LEU A 78 8.27 -6.91 -8.31
CA LEU A 78 7.97 -7.86 -9.38
C LEU A 78 8.95 -9.05 -9.44
N ALA A 79 10.19 -8.88 -9.01
CA ALA A 79 11.17 -9.98 -8.96
C ALA A 79 10.91 -10.96 -7.81
N PHE A 80 10.39 -10.46 -6.68
CA PHE A 80 10.11 -11.28 -5.49
C PHE A 80 8.66 -11.74 -5.39
N VAL A 81 7.72 -11.02 -6.01
CA VAL A 81 6.33 -11.43 -6.13
C VAL A 81 6.21 -12.37 -7.32
N ASP A 82 5.87 -13.62 -7.03
CA ASP A 82 5.49 -14.58 -8.05
C ASP A 82 4.21 -14.10 -8.75
N MET A 83 4.39 -13.42 -9.89
CA MET A 83 3.33 -12.77 -10.67
C MET A 83 2.19 -13.73 -11.02
N GLU A 84 2.49 -15.01 -11.25
CA GLU A 84 1.46 -16.02 -11.55
C GLU A 84 0.55 -16.28 -10.35
N LYS A 85 1.12 -16.50 -9.17
CA LYS A 85 0.33 -16.73 -7.96
C LYS A 85 -0.40 -15.47 -7.50
N ALA A 86 0.25 -14.30 -7.61
CA ALA A 86 -0.35 -13.03 -7.23
C ALA A 86 -1.55 -12.67 -8.12
N ILE A 87 -1.44 -12.86 -9.45
CA ILE A 87 -2.53 -12.53 -10.38
C ILE A 87 -3.70 -13.51 -10.25
N ILE A 88 -3.42 -14.80 -10.01
CA ILE A 88 -4.47 -15.80 -9.75
C ILE A 88 -5.22 -15.43 -8.48
N ASN A 89 -4.52 -15.13 -7.39
CA ASN A 89 -5.13 -14.80 -6.10
C ASN A 89 -5.92 -13.47 -6.14
N LEU A 90 -5.42 -12.48 -6.88
CA LEU A 90 -6.13 -11.21 -7.08
C LEU A 90 -7.40 -11.40 -7.90
N ARG A 91 -7.33 -12.18 -9.00
CA ARG A 91 -8.50 -12.57 -9.79
C ARG A 91 -9.51 -13.35 -8.96
N ASP A 92 -9.03 -14.27 -8.13
CA ASP A 92 -9.90 -15.08 -7.28
C ASP A 92 -10.62 -14.22 -6.25
N THR A 93 -9.90 -13.32 -5.60
CA THR A 93 -10.48 -12.33 -4.66
C THR A 93 -11.52 -11.45 -5.35
N TRP A 94 -11.28 -11.05 -6.60
CA TRP A 94 -12.23 -10.24 -7.36
C TRP A 94 -13.45 -11.03 -7.86
N ARG A 95 -13.26 -12.29 -8.25
CA ARG A 95 -14.35 -13.18 -8.72
C ARG A 95 -15.19 -13.77 -7.58
N HIS A 96 -14.67 -13.82 -6.36
CA HIS A 96 -15.40 -14.29 -5.18
C HIS A 96 -16.06 -13.16 -4.38
N ALA A 97 -16.31 -11.99 -4.99
CA ALA A 97 -17.28 -11.04 -4.43
C ALA A 97 -18.62 -11.79 -4.19
N PRO A 98 -19.18 -11.76 -2.98
CA PRO A 98 -20.24 -12.68 -2.59
C PRO A 98 -21.50 -12.35 -3.39
N SER A 99 -21.81 -13.19 -4.36
CA SER A 99 -23.19 -13.28 -4.85
C SER A 99 -23.99 -13.87 -3.70
N HIS A 100 -24.69 -13.02 -2.97
CA HIS A 100 -25.75 -13.40 -2.06
C HIS A 100 -26.87 -14.03 -2.89
N ALA A 101 -26.69 -15.28 -3.30
CA ALA A 101 -27.74 -16.11 -3.85
C ALA A 101 -28.60 -16.56 -2.68
N THR A 102 -29.55 -15.70 -2.33
CA THR A 102 -30.74 -16.08 -1.57
C THR A 102 -31.41 -17.21 -2.34
N ASN A 103 -31.27 -18.45 -1.85
CA ASN A 103 -32.16 -19.53 -2.26
C ASN A 103 -33.05 -19.88 -1.08
N ASN A 104 -34.08 -19.05 -0.93
CA ASN A 104 -35.34 -19.47 -0.32
C ASN A 104 -36.01 -20.42 -1.31
N GLU A 105 -35.78 -21.73 -1.20
CA GLU A 105 -36.66 -22.74 -1.79
C GLU A 105 -36.22 -24.14 -1.33
N ASP A 106 -36.63 -24.50 -0.12
CA ASP A 106 -37.13 -25.86 0.11
C ASP A 106 -38.13 -25.86 1.27
N LYS A 107 -39.32 -25.32 0.96
CA LYS A 107 -40.56 -25.68 1.64
C LYS A 107 -41.34 -26.53 0.64
N THR A 108 -41.95 -27.61 1.13
CA THR A 108 -42.83 -28.57 0.43
C THR A 108 -42.08 -29.54 -0.49
N CYS A 109 -42.04 -30.85 -0.22
CA CYS A 109 -43.11 -31.75 0.24
C CYS A 109 -42.59 -32.87 1.17
#